data_AF-A0A960K6X2-F1
#
_entry.id   AF-A0A960K6X2-F1
#
_cell.length_a   1.000
_cell.length_b   1.000
_cell.length_c   1.000
_cell.angle_alpha   90.00
_cell.angle_beta   90.00
_cell.angle_gamma   90.00
#
_symmetry.space_group_name_H-M   'P 1'
#
loop_
_entity.id
_entity.type
_entity.pdbx_description
1 polymer ?
#
loop_
_entity_poly.entity_id
_entity_poly.type
_entity_poly.pdbx_seq_one_letter_code
_entity_poly.pdbx_strand_id
1 'polypeptide(L)'
;MHPFPPRSLGRWREVCLALAMPALVAAGQEAVPPPTPVDVLRSAVDQGTTPGAALLVVQGGETLQEVYLGRYHPDLVLPFDGASAWLSTVTVLSLADAGLLELEDPLVKFFPDTPDEKAAITLRQVLSHTAGLSSSHPCQADRETTLESCAQAVLESPLAGTPGREFLFGGAGL
;
A
#
# COMPACT_ATOMS: atom_id res chain seq x y z
N MET A 1 38.35 72.35 -52.14
CA MET A 1 38.42 71.91 -53.55
C MET A 1 39.84 71.42 -53.79
N HIS A 2 40.08 70.11 -53.75
CA HIS A 2 41.16 69.39 -54.42
C HIS A 2 40.90 67.88 -54.27
N PRO A 3 40.97 67.09 -55.35
CA PRO A 3 40.60 65.68 -55.36
C PRO A 3 41.78 64.81 -54.89
N PHE A 4 41.51 63.71 -54.20
CA PHE A 4 42.49 62.64 -54.01
C PHE A 4 42.29 61.53 -55.06
N PRO A 5 43.36 60.99 -55.65
CA PRO A 5 43.32 60.14 -56.85
C PRO A 5 43.08 58.65 -56.51
N PRO A 6 42.70 57.82 -57.50
CA PRO A 6 42.57 56.39 -57.31
C PRO A 6 43.95 55.71 -57.43
N ARG A 7 44.30 54.80 -56.51
CA ARG A 7 45.46 53.91 -56.68
C ARG A 7 45.19 52.48 -56.22
N SER A 8 44.97 51.64 -57.24
CA SER A 8 45.44 50.27 -57.47
C SER A 8 45.52 49.27 -56.30
N LEU A 9 44.55 48.34 -56.33
CA LEU A 9 44.73 46.87 -56.33
C LEU A 9 46.04 46.32 -55.75
N GLY A 10 45.98 45.91 -54.48
CA GLY A 10 46.83 44.88 -53.90
C GLY A 10 46.01 43.60 -53.69
N ARG A 11 46.24 42.60 -54.54
CA ARG A 11 45.75 41.22 -54.38
C ARG A 11 46.30 40.63 -53.09
N TRP A 12 45.45 40.43 -52.10
CA TRP A 12 45.72 39.52 -50.98
C TRP A 12 44.71 38.38 -51.04
N ARG A 13 45.21 37.18 -51.35
CA ARG A 13 44.47 35.93 -51.30
C ARG A 13 44.26 35.60 -49.82
N GLU A 14 43.12 36.00 -49.27
CA GLU A 14 42.71 35.51 -47.96
C GLU A 14 42.22 34.07 -48.11
N VAL A 15 42.96 33.16 -47.48
CA VAL A 15 42.59 31.77 -47.28
C VAL A 15 41.42 31.76 -46.27
N CYS A 16 40.19 31.67 -46.77
CA CYS A 16 39.05 31.35 -45.91
C CYS A 16 39.15 29.88 -45.50
N LEU A 17 39.75 29.62 -44.34
CA LEU A 17 39.59 28.34 -43.65
C LEU A 17 38.13 28.26 -43.19
N ALA A 18 37.27 27.61 -43.98
CA ALA A 18 35.93 27.25 -43.55
C ALA A 18 36.04 26.15 -42.49
N LEU A 19 36.07 26.54 -41.22
CA LEU A 19 35.84 25.64 -40.11
C LEU A 19 34.37 25.19 -40.17
N ALA A 20 34.14 23.99 -40.71
CA ALA A 20 32.88 23.31 -40.53
C ALA A 20 32.72 22.98 -39.04
N MET A 21 31.92 23.77 -38.31
CA MET A 21 31.41 23.34 -37.02
C MET A 21 30.50 22.14 -37.28
N PRO A 22 30.80 20.94 -36.72
CA PRO A 22 29.78 19.91 -36.70
C PRO A 22 28.65 20.43 -35.83
N ALA A 23 27.46 20.55 -36.41
CA ALA A 23 26.24 20.70 -35.63
C ALA A 23 26.16 19.47 -34.71
N LEU A 24 26.50 19.67 -33.44
CA LEU A 24 26.26 18.68 -32.41
C LEU A 24 24.74 18.56 -32.30
N VAL A 25 24.18 17.57 -32.99
CA VAL A 25 22.80 17.14 -32.74
C VAL A 25 22.80 16.67 -31.30
N ALA A 26 22.29 17.50 -30.39
CA ALA A 26 21.91 17.05 -29.07
C ALA A 26 20.79 16.03 -29.32
N ALA A 27 21.15 14.74 -29.31
CA ALA A 27 20.17 13.69 -29.16
C ALA A 27 19.46 14.00 -27.84
N GLY A 28 18.24 14.52 -27.92
CA GLY A 28 17.38 14.63 -26.75
C GLY A 28 17.30 13.23 -26.18
N GLN A 29 17.88 13.01 -25.00
CA GLN A 29 17.61 11.79 -24.26
C GLN A 29 16.11 11.82 -23.99
N GLU A 30 15.33 11.04 -24.73
CA GLU A 30 13.96 10.74 -24.33
C GLU A 30 14.07 10.21 -22.90
N ALA A 31 13.40 10.92 -21.98
CA ALA A 31 13.35 10.51 -20.60
C ALA A 31 12.73 9.11 -20.58
N VAL A 32 13.49 8.12 -20.08
CA VAL A 32 12.96 6.78 -19.90
C VAL A 32 11.76 6.90 -18.96
N PRO A 33 10.55 6.48 -19.38
CA PRO A 33 9.38 6.57 -18.53
C PRO A 33 9.60 5.73 -17.26
N PRO A 34 8.99 6.13 -16.12
CA PRO A 34 9.10 5.34 -14.90
C PRO A 34 8.54 3.92 -15.14
N PRO A 35 9.08 2.90 -14.47
CA PRO A 35 8.61 1.53 -14.62
C PRO A 35 7.14 1.43 -14.20
N THR A 36 6.36 0.65 -14.94
CA THR A 36 4.97 0.33 -14.55
C THR A 36 4.96 -0.60 -13.33
N PRO A 37 3.84 -0.71 -12.61
CA PRO A 37 3.71 -1.70 -11.53
C PRO A 37 4.07 -3.12 -11.97
N VAL A 38 3.73 -3.51 -13.20
CA VAL A 38 4.09 -4.83 -13.74
C VAL A 38 5.58 -4.97 -13.99
N ASP A 39 6.26 -3.92 -14.45
CA ASP A 39 7.72 -3.94 -14.62
C ASP A 39 8.41 -4.11 -13.26
N VAL A 40 7.92 -3.44 -12.22
CA VAL A 40 8.43 -3.58 -10.85
C VAL A 40 8.22 -5.02 -10.35
N LEU A 41 7.02 -5.58 -10.49
CA LEU A 41 6.74 -6.96 -10.06
C LEU A 41 7.57 -7.99 -10.84
N ARG A 42 7.71 -7.82 -12.16
CA ARG A 42 8.53 -8.69 -13.01
C ARG A 42 9.99 -8.64 -12.61
N SER A 43 10.52 -7.44 -12.40
CA SER A 43 11.89 -7.25 -11.92
C SER A 43 12.12 -7.94 -10.57
N ALA A 44 11.17 -7.85 -9.64
CA ALA A 44 11.28 -8.52 -8.33
C ALA A 44 11.28 -10.05 -8.45
N VAL A 45 10.51 -10.62 -9.40
CA VAL A 45 10.49 -12.06 -9.68
C VAL A 45 11.79 -12.50 -10.37
N ASP A 46 12.23 -11.77 -11.40
CA ASP A 46 13.43 -12.10 -12.18
C ASP A 46 14.71 -12.02 -11.33
N GLN A 47 14.75 -11.10 -10.36
CA GLN A 47 15.85 -10.98 -9.38
C GLN A 47 15.75 -11.98 -8.23
N GLY A 48 14.69 -12.80 -8.18
CA GLY A 48 14.48 -13.78 -7.11
C GLY A 48 14.12 -13.18 -5.75
N THR A 49 13.69 -11.91 -5.70
CA THR A 49 13.22 -11.25 -4.47
C THR A 49 11.93 -11.89 -3.93
N THR A 50 11.07 -12.38 -4.84
CA THR A 50 9.86 -13.13 -4.50
C THR A 50 9.70 -14.31 -5.47
N PRO A 51 9.15 -15.47 -5.04
CA PRO A 51 8.89 -16.60 -5.91
C PRO A 51 7.79 -16.35 -6.97
N GLY A 52 7.03 -15.26 -6.86
CA GLY A 52 6.00 -14.86 -7.81
C GLY A 52 5.21 -13.65 -7.35
N ALA A 53 4.33 -13.17 -8.23
CA ALA A 53 3.44 -12.05 -7.95
C ALA A 53 2.20 -12.12 -8.85
N ALA A 54 1.10 -11.51 -8.41
CA ALA A 54 -0.08 -11.26 -9.24
C ALA A 54 -0.55 -9.81 -9.10
N LEU A 55 -1.11 -9.25 -10.17
CA LEU A 55 -1.74 -7.93 -10.20
C LEU A 55 -3.03 -8.01 -10.98
N LEU A 56 -4.12 -7.52 -10.38
CA LEU A 56 -5.41 -7.32 -11.03
C LEU A 56 -5.83 -5.85 -10.87
N VAL A 57 -6.12 -5.19 -11.97
CA VAL A 57 -6.62 -3.80 -12.01
C VAL A 57 -7.97 -3.82 -12.72
N VAL A 58 -9.01 -3.37 -11.99
CA VAL A 58 -10.39 -3.29 -12.49
C VAL A 58 -10.87 -1.85 -12.40
N GLN A 59 -11.46 -1.33 -13.48
CA GLN A 59 -12.08 -0.01 -13.51
C GLN A 59 -13.44 -0.10 -14.17
N GLY A 60 -14.48 0.41 -13.51
CA GLY A 60 -15.86 0.38 -14.06
C GLY A 60 -16.39 -1.04 -14.30
N GLY A 61 -15.87 -2.05 -13.59
CA GLY A 61 -16.21 -3.45 -13.81
C GLY A 61 -15.44 -4.13 -14.95
N GLU A 62 -14.59 -3.39 -15.66
CA GLU A 62 -13.73 -3.94 -16.72
C GLU A 62 -12.32 -4.22 -16.18
N THR A 63 -11.81 -5.42 -16.45
CA THR A 63 -10.42 -5.76 -16.16
C THR A 63 -9.50 -5.03 -17.14
N LEU A 64 -8.76 -4.04 -16.63
CA LEU A 64 -7.77 -3.29 -17.41
C LEU A 64 -6.44 -4.02 -17.51
N GLN A 65 -6.08 -4.75 -16.46
CA GLN A 65 -4.83 -5.49 -16.40
C GLN A 65 -4.96 -6.68 -15.46
N GLU A 66 -4.47 -7.83 -15.89
CA GLU A 66 -4.39 -9.04 -15.09
C GLU A 66 -3.09 -9.75 -15.44
N VAL A 67 -2.22 -9.90 -14.46
CA VAL A 67 -0.87 -10.44 -14.65
C VAL A 67 -0.53 -11.41 -13.53
N TYR A 68 0.07 -12.54 -13.91
CA TYR A 68 0.62 -13.54 -13.01
C TYR A 68 2.08 -13.81 -13.40
N LEU A 69 2.97 -13.87 -12.41
CA LEU A 69 4.42 -13.98 -12.60
C LEU A 69 5.00 -15.06 -11.68
N GLY A 70 6.05 -15.74 -12.15
CA GLY A 70 6.71 -16.79 -11.40
C GLY A 70 5.77 -17.96 -11.11
N ARG A 71 5.63 -18.33 -9.83
CA ARG A 71 4.78 -19.44 -9.40
C ARG A 71 3.29 -19.10 -9.26
N TYR A 72 2.90 -17.84 -9.45
CA TYR A 72 1.52 -17.40 -9.25
C TYR A 72 0.66 -17.73 -10.47
N HIS A 73 -0.59 -18.11 -10.24
CA HIS A 73 -1.60 -18.40 -11.25
C HIS A 73 -3.00 -18.17 -10.64
N PRO A 74 -4.08 -18.06 -11.44
CA PRO A 74 -5.41 -17.70 -10.95
C PRO A 74 -5.96 -18.60 -9.84
N ASP A 75 -5.70 -19.91 -9.93
CA ASP A 75 -6.22 -20.89 -8.97
C ASP A 75 -5.36 -21.06 -7.70
N LEU A 76 -4.30 -20.25 -7.54
CA LEU A 76 -3.40 -20.37 -6.39
C LEU A 76 -4.07 -19.83 -5.11
N VAL A 77 -4.22 -20.69 -4.11
CA VAL A 77 -4.73 -20.32 -2.78
C VAL A 77 -3.57 -19.97 -1.86
N LEU A 78 -3.60 -18.76 -1.29
CA LEU A 78 -2.58 -18.25 -0.36
C LEU A 78 -3.24 -17.72 0.93
N PRO A 79 -2.55 -17.80 2.07
CA PRO A 79 -2.95 -17.06 3.25
C PRO A 79 -2.94 -15.55 2.95
N PHE A 80 -4.06 -14.87 3.22
CA PHE A 80 -4.20 -13.43 3.00
C PHE A 80 -3.80 -12.59 4.24
N ASP A 81 -3.46 -13.26 5.34
CA ASP A 81 -2.93 -12.68 6.60
C ASP A 81 -3.72 -11.43 7.03
N GLY A 82 -3.05 -10.38 7.52
CA GLY A 82 -3.68 -9.13 7.96
C GLY A 82 -4.54 -8.43 6.90
N ALA A 83 -4.39 -8.74 5.60
CA ALA A 83 -5.29 -8.22 4.57
C ALA A 83 -6.69 -8.86 4.62
N SER A 84 -6.93 -9.86 5.47
CA SER A 84 -8.26 -10.41 5.75
C SER A 84 -9.07 -9.61 6.76
N ALA A 85 -8.44 -8.71 7.53
CA ALA A 85 -9.06 -7.92 8.60
C ALA A 85 -10.34 -7.18 8.16
N TRP A 86 -10.33 -6.59 6.97
CA TRP A 86 -11.47 -5.84 6.46
C TRP A 86 -12.72 -6.70 6.25
N LEU A 87 -12.58 -8.02 6.05
CA LEU A 87 -13.72 -8.94 5.94
C LEU A 87 -14.45 -9.07 7.28
N SER A 88 -13.71 -9.22 8.39
CA SER A 88 -14.29 -9.18 9.75
C SER A 88 -14.98 -7.84 10.00
N THR A 89 -14.31 -6.73 9.67
CA THR A 89 -14.88 -5.38 9.83
C THR A 89 -16.17 -5.19 9.02
N VAL A 90 -16.19 -5.57 7.74
CA VAL A 90 -17.38 -5.49 6.88
C VAL A 90 -18.51 -6.35 7.43
N THR A 91 -18.20 -7.52 8.00
CA THR A 91 -19.21 -8.37 8.63
C THR A 91 -19.89 -7.66 9.79
N VAL A 92 -19.12 -7.05 10.70
CA VAL A 92 -19.66 -6.29 11.84
C VAL A 92 -20.43 -5.05 11.37
N LEU A 93 -19.90 -4.31 10.39
CA LEU A 93 -20.57 -3.14 9.82
C LEU A 93 -21.90 -3.51 9.14
N SER A 94 -21.98 -4.66 8.48
CA SER A 94 -23.23 -5.14 7.87
C SER A 94 -24.30 -5.43 8.93
N LEU A 95 -23.92 -5.94 10.11
CA LEU A 95 -24.83 -6.12 11.24
C LEU A 95 -25.27 -4.78 11.83
N ALA A 96 -24.38 -3.78 11.87
CA ALA A 96 -24.70 -2.43 12.28
C ALA A 96 -25.70 -1.76 11.33
N ASP A 97 -25.48 -1.88 10.01
CA ASP A 97 -26.38 -1.36 8.98
C ASP A 97 -27.77 -2.01 9.04
N ALA A 98 -27.83 -3.29 9.44
CA ALA A 98 -29.08 -4.00 9.68
C ALA A 98 -29.78 -3.63 11.00
N GLY A 99 -29.18 -2.76 11.82
CA GLY A 99 -29.72 -2.34 13.13
C GLY A 99 -29.68 -3.44 14.19
N LEU A 100 -28.85 -4.48 14.01
CA LEU A 100 -28.72 -5.58 14.97
C LEU A 100 -27.74 -5.26 16.11
N LEU A 101 -26.84 -4.32 15.89
CA LEU A 101 -25.90 -3.78 16.86
C LEU A 101 -25.58 -2.32 16.54
N GLU A 102 -24.95 -1.62 17.47
CA GLU A 102 -24.44 -0.28 17.29
C GLU A 102 -22.93 -0.27 17.51
N LEU A 103 -22.19 0.57 16.78
CA LEU A 103 -20.75 0.69 16.97
C LEU A 103 -20.36 1.28 18.34
N GLU A 104 -21.30 1.97 19.00
CA GLU A 104 -21.14 2.45 20.37
C GLU A 104 -21.56 1.42 21.43
N ASP A 105 -22.01 0.23 21.01
CA ASP A 105 -22.32 -0.83 21.97
C ASP A 105 -21.07 -1.19 22.78
N PRO A 106 -21.18 -1.23 24.12
CA PRO A 106 -20.08 -1.61 24.98
C PRO A 106 -19.86 -3.12 24.94
N LEU A 107 -18.61 -3.58 25.14
CA LEU A 107 -18.25 -5.00 25.10
C LEU A 107 -19.05 -5.85 26.10
N VAL A 108 -19.38 -5.29 27.26
CA VAL A 108 -20.21 -5.97 28.28
C VAL A 108 -21.59 -6.39 27.77
N LYS A 109 -22.10 -5.75 26.70
CA LYS A 109 -23.36 -6.15 26.04
C LYS A 109 -23.26 -7.54 25.40
N PHE A 110 -22.09 -7.89 24.87
CA PHE A 110 -21.85 -9.14 24.12
C PHE A 110 -21.11 -10.19 24.94
N PHE A 111 -20.28 -9.73 25.89
CA PHE A 111 -19.46 -10.58 26.76
C PHE A 111 -19.80 -10.22 28.22
N PRO A 112 -20.83 -10.86 28.83
CA PRO A 112 -21.28 -10.52 30.18
C PRO A 112 -20.20 -10.62 31.25
N ASP A 113 -19.20 -11.50 31.05
CA ASP A 113 -18.06 -11.71 31.94
C ASP A 113 -16.86 -10.78 31.63
N THR A 114 -17.10 -9.66 30.92
CA THR A 114 -16.06 -8.64 30.64
C THR A 114 -15.59 -8.00 31.96
N PRO A 115 -14.26 -7.94 32.22
CA PRO A 115 -13.74 -7.20 33.37
C PRO A 115 -14.14 -5.72 33.37
N ASP A 116 -14.39 -5.14 34.54
CA ASP A 116 -14.88 -3.76 34.69
C ASP A 116 -14.06 -2.72 33.92
N GLU A 117 -12.73 -2.86 33.89
CA GLU A 117 -11.82 -1.97 33.15
C GLU A 117 -12.03 -1.98 31.63
N LYS A 118 -12.63 -3.05 31.09
CA LYS A 118 -12.92 -3.22 29.66
C LYS A 118 -14.41 -3.12 29.33
N ALA A 119 -15.28 -3.10 30.34
CA ALA A 119 -16.72 -3.18 30.16
C ALA A 119 -17.27 -2.07 29.27
N ALA A 120 -16.73 -0.85 29.38
CA ALA A 120 -17.14 0.33 28.62
C ALA A 120 -16.44 0.49 27.26
N ILE A 121 -15.51 -0.40 26.90
CA ILE A 121 -14.87 -0.38 25.58
C ILE A 121 -15.95 -0.64 24.53
N THR A 122 -15.97 0.13 23.44
CA THR A 122 -16.99 -0.01 22.39
C THR A 122 -16.51 -0.86 21.21
N LEU A 123 -17.46 -1.40 20.43
CA LEU A 123 -17.14 -2.07 19.16
C LEU A 123 -16.34 -1.16 18.21
N ARG A 124 -16.64 0.15 18.17
CA ARG A 124 -15.85 1.12 17.39
C ARG A 124 -14.39 1.13 17.83
N GLN A 125 -14.13 1.15 19.15
CA GLN A 125 -12.76 1.17 19.65
C GLN A 125 -12.01 -0.10 19.28
N VAL A 126 -12.67 -1.24 19.35
CA VAL A 126 -12.11 -2.54 18.93
C VAL A 126 -11.76 -2.54 17.44
N LEU A 127 -12.72 -2.21 16.56
CA LEU A 127 -12.53 -2.19 15.10
C LEU A 127 -11.53 -1.12 14.61
N SER A 128 -11.31 -0.07 15.40
CA SER A 128 -10.39 1.03 15.07
C SER A 128 -9.01 0.88 15.73
N HIS A 129 -8.75 -0.24 16.41
CA HIS A 129 -7.50 -0.47 17.16
C HIS A 129 -7.22 0.56 18.26
N THR A 130 -8.27 1.11 18.87
CA THR A 130 -8.17 2.07 19.97
C THR A 130 -8.72 1.53 21.30
N ALA A 131 -9.03 0.24 21.38
CA ALA A 131 -9.53 -0.41 22.60
C ALA A 131 -8.47 -0.60 23.69
N GLY A 132 -7.17 -0.40 23.39
CA GLY A 132 -6.10 -0.67 24.36
C GLY A 132 -5.80 -2.17 24.56
N LEU A 133 -6.37 -3.06 23.72
CA LEU A 133 -6.08 -4.48 23.74
C LEU A 133 -4.65 -4.77 23.26
N SER A 134 -4.07 -5.87 23.72
CA SER A 134 -2.78 -6.36 23.23
C SER A 134 -2.85 -6.67 21.73
N SER A 135 -1.74 -6.52 21.00
CA SER A 135 -1.73 -6.70 19.53
C SER A 135 -2.07 -8.13 19.10
N SER A 136 -1.80 -9.12 19.96
CA SER A 136 -2.04 -10.53 19.69
C SER A 136 -2.19 -11.31 20.99
N HIS A 137 -2.83 -12.48 20.92
CA HIS A 137 -2.90 -13.44 22.01
C HIS A 137 -2.61 -14.87 21.49
N PRO A 138 -1.91 -15.73 22.25
CA PRO A 138 -1.57 -17.09 21.80
C PRO A 138 -2.75 -17.94 21.32
N CYS A 139 -3.96 -17.71 21.86
CA CYS A 139 -5.18 -18.42 21.43
C CYS A 139 -5.49 -18.23 19.93
N GLN A 140 -5.05 -17.15 19.30
CA GLN A 140 -5.32 -16.89 17.88
C GLN A 140 -4.58 -17.86 16.95
N ALA A 141 -3.49 -18.47 17.44
CA ALA A 141 -2.76 -19.51 16.73
C ALA A 141 -3.21 -20.94 17.10
N ASP A 142 -4.08 -21.07 18.11
CA ASP A 142 -4.62 -22.35 18.55
C ASP A 142 -5.81 -22.75 17.68
N ARG A 143 -5.70 -23.90 16.99
CA ARG A 143 -6.77 -24.40 16.11
C ARG A 143 -7.83 -25.22 16.84
N GLU A 144 -7.58 -25.57 18.09
CA GLU A 144 -8.51 -26.36 18.92
C GLU A 144 -9.39 -25.46 19.80
N THR A 145 -9.12 -24.14 19.84
CA THR A 145 -9.93 -23.18 20.59
C THR A 145 -11.12 -22.66 19.79
N THR A 146 -12.13 -22.14 20.49
CA THR A 146 -13.25 -21.44 19.88
C THR A 146 -12.99 -19.93 19.86
N LEU A 147 -13.68 -19.22 18.96
CA LEU A 147 -13.63 -17.76 18.93
C LEU A 147 -14.09 -17.15 20.26
N GLU A 148 -15.15 -17.70 20.87
CA GLU A 148 -15.66 -17.26 22.18
C GLU A 148 -14.62 -17.43 23.29
N SER A 149 -13.98 -18.59 23.37
CA SER A 149 -12.91 -18.87 24.36
C SER A 149 -11.70 -17.95 24.15
N CYS A 150 -11.32 -17.71 22.90
CA CYS A 150 -10.21 -16.82 22.58
C CYS A 150 -10.55 -15.36 22.89
N ALA A 151 -11.78 -14.90 22.59
CA ALA A 151 -12.26 -13.58 22.97
C ALA A 151 -12.23 -13.38 24.49
N GLN A 152 -12.70 -14.37 25.26
CA GLN A 152 -12.65 -14.31 26.73
C GLN A 152 -11.20 -14.22 27.24
N ALA A 153 -10.28 -15.02 26.70
CA ALA A 153 -8.87 -14.96 27.08
C ALA A 153 -8.21 -13.60 26.75
N VAL A 154 -8.60 -12.97 25.65
CA VAL A 154 -8.18 -11.59 25.30
C VAL A 154 -8.75 -10.58 26.31
N LEU A 155 -10.01 -10.72 26.70
CA LEU A 155 -10.65 -9.83 27.70
C LEU A 155 -10.03 -9.98 29.09
N GLU A 156 -9.57 -11.17 29.47
CA GLU A 156 -8.88 -11.43 30.74
C GLU A 156 -7.42 -10.96 30.75
N SER A 157 -6.83 -10.73 29.57
CA SER A 157 -5.47 -10.23 29.44
C SER A 157 -5.36 -8.76 29.85
N PRO A 158 -4.22 -8.31 30.43
CA PRO A 158 -4.01 -6.89 30.74
C PRO A 158 -4.15 -5.99 29.51
N LEU A 159 -4.66 -4.79 29.72
CA LEU A 159 -4.64 -3.74 28.69
C LEU A 159 -3.19 -3.34 28.37
N ALA A 160 -2.91 -3.18 27.08
CA ALA A 160 -1.62 -2.71 26.57
C ALA A 160 -1.55 -1.18 26.44
N GLY A 161 -2.71 -0.49 26.48
CA GLY A 161 -2.79 0.96 26.44
C GLY A 161 -4.13 1.47 26.98
N THR A 162 -4.28 2.79 27.07
CA THR A 162 -5.52 3.37 27.61
C THR A 162 -6.62 3.37 26.54
N PRO A 163 -7.81 2.77 26.79
CA PRO A 163 -8.90 2.76 25.82
C PRO A 163 -9.27 4.17 25.33
N GLY A 164 -9.39 4.33 24.02
CA GLY A 164 -9.72 5.57 23.34
C GLY A 164 -8.61 6.63 23.28
N ARG A 165 -7.40 6.33 23.76
CA ARG A 165 -6.28 7.29 23.80
C ARG A 165 -5.14 6.99 22.86
N GLU A 166 -4.99 5.73 22.46
CA GLU A 166 -3.85 5.23 21.71
C GLU A 166 -4.33 4.34 20.57
N PHE A 167 -3.55 4.31 19.48
CA PHE A 167 -3.74 3.39 18.37
C PHE A 167 -2.75 2.23 18.52
N LEU A 168 -3.26 1.02 18.70
CA LEU A 168 -2.48 -0.21 18.88
C LEU A 168 -2.94 -1.26 17.87
N PHE A 169 -2.35 -1.26 16.68
CA PHE A 169 -2.69 -2.20 15.62
C PHE A 169 -2.40 -3.64 16.05
N GLY A 170 -3.35 -4.54 15.79
CA GLY A 170 -3.21 -5.94 16.10
C GLY A 170 -4.47 -6.74 15.86
N GLY A 171 -4.33 -8.07 15.83
CA GLY A 171 -5.41 -8.99 15.53
C GLY A 171 -6.35 -9.26 16.70
N ALA A 172 -5.99 -8.95 17.96
CA ALA A 172 -6.81 -9.36 19.10
C ALA A 172 -8.22 -8.72 19.12
N GLY A 173 -8.42 -7.62 18.39
CA GLY A 173 -9.71 -6.96 18.21
C GLY A 173 -10.41 -7.28 16.89
N LEU A 174 -9.92 -8.21 16.08
CA LEU A 174 -10.43 -8.52 14.72
C LEU A 174 -10.68 -10.02 14.55
#